data_AF-A0A9E3NUY5-F1
#
_entry.id   AF-A0A9E3NUY5-F1
#
_cell.length_a   1.000
_cell.length_b   1.000
_cell.length_c   1.000
_cell.angle_alpha   90.00
_cell.angle_beta   90.00
_cell.angle_gamma   90.00
#
_symmetry.space_group_name_H-M   'P 1'
#
loop_
_entity.id
_entity.type
_entity.pdbx_description
1 polymer ?
#
loop_
_entity_poly.entity_id
_entity_poly.type
_entity_poly.pdbx_seq_one_letter_code
_entity_poly.pdbx_strand_id
1 'polypeptide(L)'
;MNTLKRWLEAGFETFLFNARLVVILAVLGSLVSSVLMFIRGVMVIAHTAKEFVQHVASHEGGDALAIALISSVDSFLFATVLLIFAMGIYELFISKIDPASRTEDSRPNWLAIHSLDDLKGAVGKVILMILIVRLFESAVKMKYDHPLHLLYLGCAVLFVAVALYLQHLAHKKEGHAEGGHAASSPPAEAAPAHATARAHSDVVPAMPAIPHLDYAPETFQAQAAPLNRR
;
A
#
# COMPACT_ATOMS: atom_id res chain seq x y z
N MET A 1 6.63 16.72 49.04
CA MET A 1 6.20 16.85 47.63
C MET A 1 6.80 15.78 46.70
N ASN A 2 7.80 14.99 47.13
CA ASN A 2 8.61 14.16 46.22
C ASN A 2 8.08 12.71 46.09
N THR A 3 7.30 12.24 47.06
CA THR A 3 6.70 10.89 47.08
C THR A 3 5.53 10.77 46.12
N LEU A 4 4.74 11.83 45.96
CA LEU A 4 3.62 11.88 45.01
C LEU A 4 4.10 11.83 43.56
N LYS A 5 5.17 12.56 43.22
CA LYS A 5 5.81 12.51 41.89
C LYS A 5 6.32 11.12 41.54
N ARG A 6 7.03 10.46 42.48
CA ARG A 6 7.55 9.10 42.30
C ARG A 6 6.45 8.05 42.07
N TRP A 7 5.32 8.20 42.77
CA TRP A 7 4.18 7.30 42.60
C TRP A 7 3.47 7.51 41.25
N LEU A 8 3.38 8.77 40.80
CA LEU A 8 2.87 9.11 39.48
C LEU A 8 3.78 8.59 38.36
N GLU A 9 5.10 8.74 38.50
CA GLU A 9 6.10 8.23 37.55
C GLU A 9 6.04 6.70 37.44
N ALA A 10 6.01 5.98 38.56
CA ALA A 10 5.92 4.51 38.55
C ALA A 10 4.61 4.00 37.94
N GLY A 11 3.48 4.67 38.21
CA GLY A 11 2.20 4.36 37.59
C GLY A 11 2.19 4.61 36.09
N PHE A 12 2.79 5.72 35.65
CA PHE A 12 2.88 6.09 34.23
C PHE A 12 3.86 5.19 33.46
N GLU A 13 4.99 4.81 34.07
CA GLU A 13 5.92 3.81 33.52
C GLU A 13 5.25 2.45 33.36
N THR A 14 4.52 1.99 34.39
CA THR A 14 3.79 0.71 34.31
C THR A 14 2.69 0.76 33.24
N PHE A 15 1.99 1.89 33.11
CA PHE A 15 0.99 2.09 32.05
C PHE A 15 1.62 2.11 30.65
N LEU A 16 2.76 2.79 30.48
CA LEU A 16 3.53 2.77 29.23
C LEU A 16 4.03 1.36 28.89
N PHE A 17 4.44 0.58 29.89
CA PHE A 17 4.84 -0.81 29.70
C PHE A 17 3.66 -1.70 29.27
N ASN A 18 2.47 -1.47 29.84
CA ASN A 18 1.25 -2.19 29.48
C ASN A 18 0.65 -1.75 28.12
N ALA A 19 0.99 -0.56 27.62
CA ALA A 19 0.51 -0.10 26.32
C ALA A 19 0.88 -1.06 25.18
N ARG A 20 2.01 -1.77 25.30
CA ARG A 20 2.40 -2.84 24.36
C ARG A 20 1.35 -3.95 24.26
N LEU A 21 0.71 -4.35 25.37
CA LEU A 21 -0.34 -5.38 25.36
C LEU A 21 -1.60 -4.90 24.63
N VAL A 22 -1.96 -3.61 24.80
CA VAL A 22 -3.11 -3.00 24.12
C VAL A 22 -2.90 -2.99 22.60
N VAL A 23 -1.69 -2.67 22.15
CA VAL A 23 -1.34 -2.71 20.72
C VAL A 23 -1.45 -4.13 20.16
N ILE A 24 -0.93 -5.14 20.87
CA ILE A 24 -1.02 -6.54 20.44
C ILE A 24 -2.49 -6.97 20.31
N LEU A 25 -3.35 -6.56 21.23
CA LEU A 25 -4.78 -6.82 21.17
C LEU A 25 -5.43 -6.15 19.94
N ALA A 26 -5.04 -4.92 19.60
CA ALA A 26 -5.53 -4.21 18.42
C ALA A 26 -5.10 -4.88 17.10
N VAL A 27 -3.85 -5.37 17.02
CA VAL A 27 -3.36 -6.14 15.87
C VAL A 27 -4.15 -7.44 15.71
N LEU A 28 -4.32 -8.21 16.79
CA LEU A 28 -5.08 -9.46 16.77
C LEU A 28 -6.55 -9.24 16.36
N GLY A 29 -7.20 -8.22 16.93
CA GLY A 29 -8.57 -7.87 16.57
C GLY A 29 -8.72 -7.49 15.09
N SER A 30 -7.77 -6.73 14.55
CA SER A 30 -7.76 -6.33 13.14
C SER A 30 -7.52 -7.53 12.21
N LEU A 31 -6.64 -8.44 12.60
CA LEU A 31 -6.33 -9.66 11.85
C LEU A 31 -7.51 -10.62 11.79
N VAL A 32 -8.19 -10.85 12.93
CA VAL A 32 -9.43 -11.64 12.98
C VAL A 32 -10.53 -10.98 12.15
N SER A 33 -10.70 -9.66 12.24
CA SER A 33 -11.71 -8.93 11.47
C SER A 33 -11.47 -9.03 9.96
N SER A 34 -10.21 -8.93 9.53
CA SER A 34 -9.82 -9.15 8.13
C SER A 34 -10.22 -10.55 7.66
N VAL A 35 -9.88 -11.59 8.43
CA VAL A 35 -10.24 -12.99 8.09
C VAL A 35 -11.75 -13.16 7.97
N LEU A 36 -12.52 -12.63 8.93
CA LEU A 36 -13.99 -12.69 8.87
C LEU A 36 -14.56 -12.00 7.63
N MET A 37 -13.99 -10.85 7.22
CA MET A 37 -14.42 -10.13 6.03
C MET A 37 -14.04 -10.86 4.73
N PHE A 38 -12.88 -11.52 4.67
CA PHE A 38 -12.55 -12.42 3.57
C PHE A 38 -13.55 -13.56 3.46
N ILE A 39 -13.86 -14.23 4.57
CA ILE A 39 -14.84 -15.33 4.58
C ILE A 39 -16.22 -14.82 4.14
N ARG A 40 -16.64 -13.64 4.61
CA ARG A 40 -17.90 -13.00 4.18
C ARG A 40 -17.91 -12.75 2.68
N GLY A 41 -16.83 -12.20 2.11
CA GLY A 41 -16.72 -11.97 0.67
C GLY A 41 -16.84 -13.26 -0.14
N VAL A 42 -16.16 -14.33 0.29
CA VAL A 42 -16.24 -15.66 -0.35
C VAL A 42 -17.65 -16.25 -0.24
N MET A 43 -18.30 -16.14 0.92
CA MET A 43 -19.67 -16.64 1.11
C MET A 43 -20.67 -15.97 0.16
N VAL A 44 -20.57 -14.65 -0.03
CA VAL A 44 -21.43 -13.91 -0.97
C VAL A 44 -21.23 -14.38 -2.41
N ILE A 45 -19.97 -14.58 -2.84
CA ILE A 45 -19.66 -15.11 -4.17
C ILE A 45 -20.21 -16.52 -4.32
N ALA A 46 -19.98 -17.40 -3.35
CA ALA A 46 -20.41 -18.80 -3.40
C ALA A 46 -21.94 -18.93 -3.48
N HIS A 47 -22.67 -18.14 -2.69
CA HIS A 47 -24.13 -18.09 -2.72
C HIS A 47 -24.64 -17.64 -4.09
N THR A 48 -24.12 -16.51 -4.57
CA THR A 48 -24.55 -15.94 -5.86
C THR A 48 -24.20 -16.86 -7.03
N ALA A 49 -23.03 -17.49 -7.02
CA ALA A 49 -22.62 -18.44 -8.05
C ALA A 49 -23.56 -19.66 -8.10
N LYS A 50 -23.97 -20.17 -6.93
CA LYS A 50 -24.94 -21.27 -6.84
C LYS A 50 -26.30 -20.85 -7.40
N GLU A 51 -26.79 -19.67 -7.02
CA GLU A 51 -28.06 -19.13 -7.54
C GLU A 51 -28.00 -18.94 -9.06
N PHE A 52 -26.90 -18.40 -9.58
CA PHE A 52 -26.69 -18.18 -11.00
C PHE A 52 -26.71 -19.50 -11.79
N VAL A 53 -25.98 -20.52 -11.34
CA VAL A 53 -25.98 -21.85 -11.99
C VAL A 53 -27.38 -22.49 -11.97
N GLN A 54 -28.13 -22.31 -10.88
CA GLN A 54 -29.49 -22.84 -10.77
C GLN A 54 -30.52 -22.09 -11.63
N HIS A 55 -30.29 -20.81 -11.92
CA HIS A 55 -31.21 -19.93 -12.67
C HIS A 55 -30.71 -19.56 -14.07
N VAL A 56 -29.67 -20.22 -14.58
CA VAL A 56 -29.10 -20.00 -15.93
C VAL A 56 -30.16 -20.15 -17.06
N ALA A 57 -31.28 -20.82 -16.78
CA ALA A 57 -32.37 -20.99 -17.73
C ALA A 57 -33.29 -19.75 -17.90
N SER A 58 -33.31 -18.78 -16.97
CA SER A 58 -34.37 -17.75 -16.93
C SER A 58 -33.99 -16.33 -17.38
N HIS A 59 -32.80 -16.09 -17.96
CA HIS A 59 -32.37 -14.82 -18.59
C HIS A 59 -32.46 -13.50 -17.77
N GLU A 60 -33.02 -13.51 -16.55
CA GLU A 60 -33.23 -12.31 -15.72
C GLU A 60 -32.18 -12.10 -14.60
N GLY A 61 -31.07 -12.86 -14.60
CA GLY A 61 -30.11 -12.89 -13.47
C GLY A 61 -28.94 -11.89 -13.50
N GLY A 62 -28.83 -11.04 -14.53
CA GLY A 62 -27.62 -10.21 -14.77
C GLY A 62 -27.36 -9.14 -13.70
N ASP A 63 -28.40 -8.38 -13.33
CA ASP A 63 -28.28 -7.25 -12.40
C ASP A 63 -27.97 -7.73 -10.97
N ALA A 64 -28.56 -8.84 -10.54
CA ALA A 64 -28.30 -9.44 -9.23
C ALA A 64 -26.85 -9.93 -9.11
N LEU A 65 -26.30 -10.53 -10.18
CA LEU A 65 -24.91 -10.95 -10.22
C LEU A 65 -23.96 -9.75 -10.12
N ALA A 66 -24.21 -8.69 -10.90
CA ALA A 66 -23.38 -7.48 -10.85
C ALA A 66 -23.38 -6.84 -9.46
N ILE A 67 -24.55 -6.75 -8.83
CA ILE A 67 -24.74 -6.24 -7.45
C ILE A 67 -24.01 -7.10 -6.41
N ALA A 68 -24.05 -8.42 -6.54
CA ALA A 68 -23.36 -9.31 -5.61
C ALA A 68 -21.84 -9.21 -5.76
N LEU A 69 -21.34 -9.14 -6.99
CA LEU A 69 -19.92 -8.99 -7.28
C LEU A 69 -19.36 -7.69 -6.70
N ILE A 70 -20.06 -6.55 -6.88
CA ILE A 70 -19.62 -5.27 -6.32
C ILE A 70 -19.58 -5.31 -4.77
N SER A 71 -20.55 -5.99 -4.13
CA SER A 71 -20.59 -6.18 -2.67
C SER A 71 -19.49 -7.12 -2.15
N SER A 72 -19.13 -8.15 -2.91
CA SER A 72 -18.01 -9.03 -2.58
C SER A 72 -16.66 -8.32 -2.73
N VAL A 73 -16.47 -7.53 -3.79
CA VAL A 73 -15.28 -6.71 -3.98
C VAL A 73 -15.09 -5.74 -2.81
N ASP A 74 -16.16 -5.08 -2.35
CA ASP A 74 -16.13 -4.23 -1.16
C ASP A 74 -15.59 -4.97 0.07
N SER A 75 -16.09 -6.19 0.32
CA SER A 75 -15.67 -7.01 1.47
C SER A 75 -14.19 -7.33 1.44
N PHE A 76 -13.66 -7.66 0.26
CA PHE A 76 -12.25 -7.96 0.09
C PHE A 76 -11.38 -6.72 0.24
N LEU A 77 -11.81 -5.59 -0.34
CA LEU A 77 -11.10 -4.32 -0.16
C LEU A 77 -11.05 -3.94 1.32
N PHE A 78 -12.16 -4.05 2.05
CA PHE A 78 -12.20 -3.78 3.48
C PHE A 78 -11.35 -4.76 4.29
N ALA A 79 -11.38 -6.06 3.97
CA ALA A 79 -10.51 -7.06 4.59
C ALA A 79 -9.03 -6.71 4.39
N THR A 80 -8.62 -6.38 3.16
CA THR A 80 -7.25 -5.98 2.85
C THR A 80 -6.83 -4.72 3.61
N VAL A 81 -7.71 -3.75 3.83
CA VAL A 81 -7.41 -2.58 4.68
C VAL A 81 -7.12 -3.00 6.10
N LEU A 82 -7.98 -3.84 6.68
CA LEU A 82 -7.80 -4.33 8.05
C LEU A 82 -6.50 -5.12 8.19
N LEU A 83 -6.12 -5.87 7.15
CA LEU A 83 -4.84 -6.58 7.09
C LEU A 83 -3.65 -5.61 7.04
N ILE A 84 -3.66 -4.64 6.12
CA ILE A 84 -2.60 -3.63 6.00
C ILE A 84 -2.50 -2.82 7.31
N PHE A 85 -3.64 -2.50 7.92
CA PHE A 85 -3.70 -1.81 9.20
C PHE A 85 -3.10 -2.62 10.34
N ALA A 86 -3.45 -3.92 10.45
CA ALA A 86 -2.86 -4.83 11.43
C ALA A 86 -1.33 -4.90 11.28
N MET A 87 -0.85 -5.03 10.03
CA MET A 87 0.58 -5.06 9.73
C MET A 87 1.27 -3.73 10.02
N GLY A 88 0.64 -2.60 9.69
CA GLY A 88 1.18 -1.27 9.95
C GLY A 88 1.28 -0.95 11.44
N ILE A 89 0.26 -1.29 12.25
CA ILE A 89 0.31 -1.16 13.71
C ILE A 89 1.40 -2.08 14.29
N TYR A 90 1.51 -3.31 13.78
CA TYR A 90 2.53 -4.26 14.22
C TYR A 90 3.95 -3.74 13.95
N GLU A 91 4.20 -3.24 12.74
CA GLU A 91 5.51 -2.75 12.33
C GLU A 91 5.93 -1.49 13.10
N LEU A 92 4.96 -0.62 13.38
CA LEU A 92 5.19 0.66 14.06
C LEU A 92 5.49 0.51 15.56
N PHE A 93 4.83 -0.42 16.25
CA PHE A 93 4.88 -0.50 17.73
C PHE A 93 5.53 -1.79 18.27
N ILE A 94 5.58 -2.87 17.50
CA ILE A 94 6.19 -4.14 17.94
C ILE A 94 7.59 -4.29 17.37
N SER A 95 7.72 -4.53 16.06
CA SER A 95 8.99 -4.79 15.39
C SER A 95 8.84 -4.64 13.88
N LYS A 96 9.90 -4.17 13.23
CA LYS A 96 10.02 -4.23 11.77
C LYS A 96 9.88 -5.70 11.32
N ILE A 97 8.97 -5.95 10.38
CA ILE A 97 8.80 -7.28 9.79
C ILE A 97 9.99 -7.47 8.84
N ASP A 98 11.03 -8.16 9.30
CA ASP A 98 12.16 -8.54 8.46
C ASP A 98 12.18 -10.06 8.23
N PRO A 99 11.54 -10.55 7.16
CA PRO A 99 11.64 -11.95 6.77
C PRO A 99 12.99 -12.28 6.08
N ALA A 100 13.85 -11.28 5.85
CA ALA A 100 15.07 -11.35 5.07
C ALA A 100 16.36 -11.02 5.86
N SER A 101 16.30 -10.91 7.18
CA SER A 101 17.46 -10.67 8.07
C SER A 101 18.43 -11.86 8.17
N ARG A 102 18.56 -12.67 7.12
CA ARG A 102 19.66 -13.62 6.95
C ARG A 102 20.82 -13.06 6.14
N THR A 103 20.68 -11.93 5.45
CA THR A 103 21.82 -11.26 4.80
C THR A 103 21.57 -9.76 4.61
N GLU A 104 22.41 -8.91 5.20
CA GLU A 104 22.21 -7.47 5.35
C GLU A 104 22.37 -6.62 4.07
N ASP A 105 22.63 -7.21 2.90
CA ASP A 105 23.26 -6.47 1.79
C ASP A 105 22.43 -6.35 0.50
N SER A 106 21.11 -6.49 0.57
CA SER A 106 20.25 -6.36 -0.62
C SER A 106 18.87 -5.78 -0.28
N ARG A 107 18.83 -4.50 0.11
CA ARG A 107 17.57 -3.78 0.25
C ARG A 107 17.36 -2.79 -0.92
N PRO A 108 16.38 -3.03 -1.81
CA PRO A 108 15.87 -2.00 -2.70
C PRO A 108 14.95 -1.01 -1.95
N ASN A 109 15.08 0.28 -2.27
CA ASN A 109 14.56 1.46 -1.55
C ASN A 109 13.01 1.64 -1.57
N TRP A 110 12.24 0.60 -1.90
CA TRP A 110 10.77 0.66 -1.95
C TRP A 110 10.08 0.21 -0.65
N LEU A 111 10.85 -0.30 0.31
CA LEU A 111 10.35 -0.86 1.57
C LEU A 111 10.52 0.08 2.78
N ALA A 112 10.82 1.35 2.56
CA ALA A 112 11.07 2.33 3.62
C ALA A 112 9.85 3.25 3.81
N ILE A 113 8.76 2.69 4.32
CA ILE A 113 7.64 3.50 4.83
C ILE A 113 7.88 3.64 6.34
N HIS A 114 7.97 4.87 6.86
CA HIS A 114 8.43 5.18 8.22
C HIS A 114 7.54 6.20 8.93
N SER A 115 6.21 6.09 8.80
CA SER A 115 5.32 6.94 9.62
C SER A 115 3.89 6.41 9.74
N LEU A 116 3.28 6.72 10.88
CA LEU A 116 1.82 6.67 11.10
C LEU A 116 1.04 7.44 10.04
N ASP A 117 1.59 8.54 9.54
CA ASP A 117 0.92 9.40 8.57
C ASP A 117 0.79 8.74 7.19
N ASP A 118 1.76 7.91 6.80
CA ASP A 118 1.69 7.12 5.57
C ASP A 118 0.62 6.03 5.69
N LEU A 119 0.52 5.39 6.87
CA LEU A 119 -0.55 4.43 7.16
C LEU A 119 -1.92 5.12 7.14
N LYS A 120 -2.04 6.29 7.76
CA LYS A 120 -3.28 7.07 7.82
C LYS A 120 -3.70 7.56 6.43
N GLY A 121 -2.75 8.00 5.61
CA GLY A 121 -3.00 8.37 4.22
C GLY A 121 -3.43 7.18 3.35
N ALA A 122 -2.76 6.04 3.49
CA ALA A 122 -3.12 4.81 2.79
C ALA A 122 -4.51 4.31 3.20
N VAL A 123 -4.80 4.25 4.50
CA VAL A 123 -6.10 3.84 5.03
C VAL A 123 -7.21 4.79 4.58
N GLY A 124 -6.99 6.11 4.63
CA GLY A 124 -7.95 7.11 4.16
C GLY A 124 -8.32 6.92 2.69
N LYS A 125 -7.33 6.65 1.82
CA LYS A 125 -7.56 6.37 0.40
C LYS A 125 -8.43 5.13 0.18
N VAL A 126 -8.25 4.07 0.99
CA VAL A 126 -9.07 2.86 0.83
C VAL A 126 -10.45 3.01 1.46
N ILE A 127 -10.60 3.74 2.57
CA ILE A 127 -11.92 4.12 3.11
C ILE A 127 -12.72 4.86 2.04
N LEU A 128 -12.08 5.80 1.33
CA LEU A 128 -12.72 6.50 0.23
C LEU A 128 -13.17 5.54 -0.89
N MET A 129 -12.35 4.54 -1.22
CA MET A 129 -12.71 3.51 -2.21
C MET A 129 -13.97 2.73 -1.78
N ILE A 130 -14.04 2.29 -0.51
CA ILE A 130 -15.20 1.58 0.05
C ILE A 130 -16.47 2.44 -0.03
N LEU A 131 -16.37 3.72 0.35
CA LEU A 131 -17.50 4.66 0.29
C LEU A 131 -18.03 4.86 -1.14
N ILE A 132 -17.13 4.94 -2.13
CA ILE A 132 -17.51 5.07 -3.54
C ILE A 132 -18.23 3.80 -4.02
N VAL A 133 -17.71 2.62 -3.66
CA VAL A 133 -18.34 1.34 -3.99
C VAL A 133 -19.75 1.25 -3.38
N ARG A 134 -19.93 1.68 -2.14
CA ARG A 134 -21.25 1.74 -1.46
C ARG A 134 -22.21 2.72 -2.11
N LEU A 135 -21.72 3.87 -2.55
CA LEU A 135 -22.52 4.83 -3.31
C LEU A 135 -23.02 4.20 -4.62
N PHE A 136 -22.15 3.49 -5.34
CA PHE A 136 -22.53 2.81 -6.59
C PHE A 136 -23.51 1.67 -6.35
N GLU A 137 -23.27 0.82 -5.33
CA GLU A 137 -24.19 -0.24 -4.92
C GLU A 137 -25.58 0.33 -4.60
N SER A 138 -25.64 1.45 -3.86
CA SER A 138 -26.90 2.12 -3.54
C SER A 138 -27.56 2.75 -4.77
N ALA A 139 -26.78 3.29 -5.71
CA ALA A 139 -27.30 3.90 -6.93
C ALA A 139 -27.95 2.86 -7.86
N VAL A 140 -27.35 1.68 -7.99
CA VAL A 140 -27.86 0.60 -8.85
C VAL A 140 -29.07 -0.11 -8.24
N LYS A 141 -29.18 -0.17 -6.91
CA LYS A 141 -30.31 -0.81 -6.20
C LYS A 141 -31.56 0.06 -6.08
N MET A 142 -31.44 1.38 -6.25
CA MET A 142 -32.53 2.30 -5.95
C MET A 142 -33.64 2.22 -7.00
N LYS A 143 -34.81 1.69 -6.62
CA LYS A 143 -36.07 2.02 -7.30
C LYS A 143 -36.63 3.32 -6.71
N TYR A 144 -37.38 4.08 -7.52
CA TYR A 144 -37.78 5.50 -7.40
C TYR A 144 -38.43 6.02 -6.08
N ASP A 145 -38.38 5.30 -4.95
CA ASP A 145 -39.06 5.69 -3.70
C ASP A 145 -38.40 6.88 -2.97
N HIS A 146 -37.06 6.94 -2.87
CA HIS A 146 -36.36 8.00 -2.12
C HIS A 146 -35.01 8.42 -2.72
N PRO A 147 -35.00 9.21 -3.82
CA PRO A 147 -33.76 9.69 -4.46
C PRO A 147 -32.92 10.62 -3.56
N LEU A 148 -33.54 11.26 -2.56
CA LEU A 148 -32.83 12.15 -1.62
C LEU A 148 -31.80 11.41 -0.74
N HIS A 149 -32.03 10.14 -0.41
CA HIS A 149 -31.07 9.37 0.39
C HIS A 149 -29.76 9.13 -0.36
N LEU A 150 -29.85 8.93 -1.68
CA LEU A 150 -28.68 8.78 -2.53
C LEU A 150 -27.89 10.10 -2.63
N LEU A 151 -28.59 11.23 -2.67
CA LEU A 151 -27.97 12.54 -2.64
C LEU A 151 -27.24 12.79 -1.31
N TYR A 152 -27.87 12.47 -0.17
CA TYR A 152 -27.22 12.58 1.15
C TYR A 152 -25.97 11.70 1.25
N LEU A 153 -26.03 10.47 0.74
CA LEU A 153 -24.87 9.58 0.67
C LEU A 153 -23.76 10.20 -0.21
N GLY A 154 -24.10 10.71 -1.39
CA GLY A 154 -23.15 11.39 -2.28
C GLY A 154 -22.49 12.60 -1.62
N CYS A 155 -23.26 13.44 -0.92
CA CYS A 155 -22.73 14.58 -0.16
C CYS A 155 -21.80 14.12 0.98
N ALA A 156 -22.14 13.05 1.70
CA ALA A 156 -21.28 12.50 2.75
C ALA A 156 -19.93 12.03 2.18
N VAL A 157 -19.93 11.29 1.07
CA VAL A 157 -18.69 10.84 0.40
C VAL A 157 -17.87 12.04 -0.08
N LEU A 158 -18.51 13.08 -0.64
CA LEU A 158 -17.83 14.31 -1.05
C LEU A 158 -17.15 15.01 0.13
N PHE A 159 -17.83 15.08 1.29
CA PHE A 159 -17.28 15.71 2.49
C PHE A 159 -16.05 14.95 3.01
N VAL A 160 -16.11 13.60 3.00
CA VAL A 160 -14.96 12.75 3.35
C VAL A 160 -13.80 12.95 2.37
N ALA A 161 -14.07 13.02 1.07
CA ALA A 161 -13.06 13.27 0.05
C ALA A 161 -12.36 14.61 0.26
N VAL A 162 -13.13 15.67 0.54
CA VAL A 162 -12.60 17.02 0.82
C VAL A 162 -11.76 17.02 2.11
N ALA A 163 -12.22 16.37 3.17
CA ALA A 163 -11.47 16.26 4.41
C ALA A 163 -10.11 15.55 4.21
N LEU A 164 -10.10 14.45 3.44
CA LEU A 164 -8.85 13.75 3.09
C LEU A 164 -7.92 14.60 2.22
N TYR A 165 -8.47 15.34 1.27
CA TYR A 165 -7.70 16.27 0.43
C TYR A 165 -7.05 17.39 1.25
N LEU A 166 -7.79 17.99 2.19
CA LEU A 166 -7.28 19.00 3.12
C LEU A 166 -6.16 18.44 4.01
N GLN A 167 -6.34 17.22 4.52
CA GLN A 167 -5.30 16.55 5.31
C GLN A 167 -4.02 16.35 4.47
N HIS A 168 -4.16 15.94 3.21
CA HIS A 168 -3.01 15.79 2.32
C HIS A 168 -2.32 17.13 1.99
N LEU A 169 -3.09 18.21 1.82
CA LEU A 169 -2.55 19.55 1.56
C LEU A 169 -1.77 20.10 2.77
N ALA A 170 -2.21 19.79 4.00
CA ALA A 170 -1.51 20.16 5.22
C ALA A 170 -0.10 19.54 5.28
N HIS A 171 0.05 18.26 4.92
CA HIS A 171 1.35 17.59 4.89
C HIS A 171 2.31 18.14 3.81
N LYS A 172 1.79 18.69 2.70
CA LYS A 172 2.63 19.25 1.62
C LYS A 172 3.29 20.59 1.96
N LYS A 173 2.77 21.31 2.96
CA LYS A 173 3.20 22.69 3.25
C LYS A 173 4.53 22.79 4.00
N GLU A 174 5.03 21.69 4.56
CA GLU A 174 6.29 21.67 5.32
C GLU A 174 7.54 21.37 4.46
N GLY A 175 7.36 20.91 3.22
CA GLY A 175 8.47 20.53 2.32
C GLY A 175 9.02 21.64 1.41
N HIS A 176 8.47 22.85 1.46
CA HIS A 176 8.81 23.94 0.52
C HIS A 176 8.99 25.30 1.21
N ALA A 177 9.75 25.34 2.32
CA ALA A 177 10.14 26.60 2.97
C ALA A 177 11.66 26.86 3.03
N GLU A 178 12.53 25.95 2.58
CA GLU A 178 14.00 26.16 2.57
C GLU A 178 14.62 26.04 1.16
N GLY A 179 14.19 26.91 0.25
CA GLY A 179 14.76 27.01 -1.10
C GLY A 179 14.63 28.41 -1.70
N GLY A 180 14.73 29.44 -0.84
CA GLY A 180 14.65 30.84 -1.24
C GLY A 180 16.01 31.35 -1.72
N HIS A 181 16.12 31.54 -3.04
CA HIS A 181 16.94 32.54 -3.73
C HIS A 181 17.99 33.31 -2.90
N ALA A 182 19.25 32.96 -3.08
CA ALA A 182 20.36 33.90 -2.99
C ALA A 182 20.84 34.23 -4.41
N ALA A 183 20.11 35.11 -5.08
CA ALA A 183 20.57 35.81 -6.28
C ALA A 183 20.49 37.31 -6.01
N SER A 184 21.63 37.90 -5.64
CA SER A 184 21.89 39.34 -5.71
C SER A 184 23.41 39.59 -5.73
N SER A 185 23.95 39.66 -6.96
CA SER A 185 25.08 40.40 -7.61
C SER A 185 26.04 41.28 -6.75
N PRO A 186 27.20 41.83 -7.24
CA PRO A 186 27.53 42.14 -8.65
C PRO A 186 29.08 42.07 -8.99
N PRO A 187 29.70 42.89 -9.88
CA PRO A 187 30.49 42.41 -11.04
C PRO A 187 31.97 42.86 -11.08
N ALA A 188 32.86 42.08 -11.70
CA ALA A 188 34.10 42.53 -12.36
C ALA A 188 35.01 41.32 -12.59
N GLU A 189 35.34 41.02 -13.85
CA GLU A 189 36.72 40.74 -14.25
C GLU A 189 36.75 40.70 -15.77
N ALA A 190 37.51 41.62 -16.35
CA ALA A 190 37.72 41.75 -17.78
C ALA A 190 38.47 40.53 -18.33
N ALA A 191 37.96 39.93 -19.41
CA ALA A 191 38.74 39.04 -20.25
C ALA A 191 39.64 39.87 -21.19
N PRO A 192 40.96 39.59 -21.27
CA PRO A 192 41.70 39.82 -22.49
C PRO A 192 41.72 38.55 -23.35
N ALA A 193 41.77 38.83 -24.64
CA ALA A 193 41.82 37.89 -25.73
C ALA A 193 43.20 37.22 -25.90
N HIS A 194 43.19 36.22 -26.80
CA HIS A 194 44.32 35.62 -27.52
C HIS A 194 44.96 34.35 -26.95
N ALA A 195 44.62 33.25 -27.66
CA ALA A 195 45.54 32.38 -28.38
C ALA A 195 46.61 31.63 -27.57
N THR A 196 46.55 30.29 -27.60
CA THR A 196 47.64 29.45 -28.12
C THR A 196 47.09 28.06 -28.41
N ALA A 197 47.22 27.65 -29.67
CA ALA A 197 47.02 26.30 -30.14
C ALA A 197 48.12 25.36 -29.62
N ARG A 198 47.79 24.10 -29.32
CA ARG A 198 48.63 22.95 -29.66
C ARG A 198 47.85 21.63 -29.55
N ALA A 199 47.84 20.93 -30.67
CA ALA A 199 47.38 19.56 -30.82
C ALA A 199 48.25 18.59 -30.00
N HIS A 200 47.62 17.58 -29.39
CA HIS A 200 48.23 16.26 -29.29
C HIS A 200 47.14 15.20 -29.46
N SER A 201 47.27 14.53 -30.58
CA SER A 201 46.52 13.40 -31.09
C SER A 201 46.67 12.14 -30.23
N ASP A 202 45.59 11.37 -30.21
CA ASP A 202 45.53 9.91 -30.28
C ASP A 202 46.36 9.09 -29.27
N VAL A 203 45.69 8.65 -28.19
CA VAL A 203 45.92 7.32 -27.60
C VAL A 203 44.58 6.76 -27.13
N VAL A 204 44.02 5.83 -27.92
CA VAL A 204 42.98 4.89 -27.49
C VAL A 204 43.68 3.75 -26.73
N PRO A 205 43.42 3.52 -25.44
CA PRO A 205 43.95 2.34 -24.76
C PRO A 205 43.16 1.09 -25.15
N ALA A 206 43.88 0.06 -25.60
CA ALA A 206 43.37 -1.24 -26.01
C ALA A 206 42.64 -1.98 -24.87
N MET A 207 41.50 -2.58 -25.20
CA MET A 207 40.70 -3.43 -24.31
C MET A 207 41.40 -4.78 -24.10
N PRO A 208 41.56 -5.29 -22.86
CA PRO A 208 42.14 -6.61 -22.63
C PRO A 208 41.18 -7.74 -23.06
N ALA A 209 41.75 -8.79 -23.65
CA ALA A 209 41.05 -9.97 -24.16
C ALA A 209 40.27 -10.71 -23.05
N ILE A 210 39.01 -11.00 -23.33
CA ILE A 210 38.13 -11.82 -22.47
C ILE A 210 38.53 -13.29 -22.66
N PRO A 211 38.81 -14.07 -21.59
CA PRO A 211 39.08 -15.49 -21.71
C PRO A 211 37.85 -16.25 -22.20
N HIS A 212 38.02 -17.11 -23.20
CA HIS A 212 36.99 -18.02 -23.70
C HIS A 212 36.55 -18.98 -22.59
N LEU A 213 35.30 -18.82 -22.11
CA LEU A 213 34.62 -19.83 -21.31
C LEU A 213 34.09 -20.90 -22.28
N ASP A 214 34.80 -22.03 -22.30
CA ASP A 214 34.41 -23.26 -22.99
C ASP A 214 33.09 -23.77 -22.40
N TYR A 215 31.97 -23.48 -23.06
CA TYR A 215 30.67 -24.05 -22.71
C TYR A 215 30.50 -25.38 -23.45
N ALA A 216 30.92 -26.47 -22.80
CA ALA A 216 30.59 -27.81 -23.25
C ALA A 216 29.08 -28.07 -23.01
N PRO A 217 28.31 -28.53 -24.01
CA PRO A 217 26.91 -28.86 -23.82
C PRO A 217 26.80 -30.19 -23.06
N GLU A 218 26.47 -30.13 -21.77
CA GLU A 218 26.02 -31.31 -21.03
C GLU A 218 24.71 -31.82 -21.63
N THR A 219 24.81 -32.97 -22.28
CA THR A 219 23.70 -33.78 -22.75
C THR A 219 22.87 -34.24 -21.55
N PHE A 220 21.87 -33.46 -21.15
CA PHE A 220 20.86 -33.93 -20.20
C PHE A 220 19.93 -34.90 -20.94
N GLN A 221 20.26 -36.19 -20.80
CA GLN A 221 19.46 -37.29 -21.32
C GLN A 221 18.03 -37.23 -20.78
N ALA A 222 17.08 -37.36 -21.71
CA ALA A 222 15.69 -37.64 -21.44
C ALA A 222 15.57 -39.01 -20.72
N GLN A 223 15.39 -38.98 -19.40
CA GLN A 223 14.99 -40.17 -18.65
C GLN A 223 13.48 -40.32 -18.74
N ALA A 224 13.03 -41.00 -19.80
CA ALA A 224 11.68 -41.51 -19.93
C ALA A 224 11.42 -42.60 -18.88
N ALA A 225 10.48 -42.36 -17.97
CA ALA A 225 9.94 -43.37 -17.08
C ALA A 225 9.08 -44.37 -17.89
N PRO A 226 9.28 -45.68 -17.76
CA PRO A 226 8.43 -46.65 -18.45
C PRO A 226 7.04 -46.74 -17.79
N LEU A 227 6.02 -46.49 -18.61
CA LEU A 227 4.63 -46.86 -18.38
C LEU A 227 4.53 -48.37 -18.12
N ASN A 228 4.32 -48.75 -16.87
CA ASN A 228 4.00 -50.13 -16.49
C ASN A 228 2.48 -50.34 -16.49
N ARG A 229 1.95 -50.96 -17.56
CA ARG A 229 0.65 -51.67 -17.53
C ARG A 229 0.61 -52.76 -18.60
N ARG A 230 0.89 -53.99 -18.14
CA ARG A 230 0.69 -55.31 -18.79
C ARG A 230 1.63 -55.69 -19.93
#